data_AF-A0A7J2TJN1-F1
#
_entry.id   AF-A0A7J2TJN1-F1
#
_cell.length_a   1.000
_cell.length_b   1.000
_cell.length_c   1.000
_cell.angle_alpha   90.00
_cell.angle_beta   90.00
_cell.angle_gamma   90.00
#
_symmetry.space_group_name_H-M   'P 1'
#
loop_
_entity.id
_entity.type
_entity.pdbx_description
1 polymer ?
#
loop_
_entity_poly.entity_id
_entity_poly.type
_entity_poly.pdbx_seq_one_letter_code
_entity_poly.pdbx_strand_id
1 'polypeptide(L)' 'MNVLVVDAGGRGNAIAHAFSRSERVKKVYVAPGNA' A
#
# COMPACT_ATOMS: atom_id res chain seq x y z
N MET A 1 -4.27 11.73 -3.26
CA MET A 1 -3.57 10.90 -4.27
C MET A 1 -3.94 9.43 -4.08
N ASN A 2 -4.03 8.65 -5.16
CA ASN A 2 -4.18 7.20 -5.08
C ASN A 2 -2.83 6.53 -5.30
N VAL A 3 -2.51 5.49 -4.53
CA VAL A 3 -1.22 4.78 -4.57
C VAL A 3 -1.45 3.30 -4.87
N LEU A 4 -0.65 2.72 -5.76
CA LEU A 4 -0.59 1.28 -6.01
C LEU A 4 0.78 0.75 -5.56
N VAL A 5 0.77 -0.21 -4.64
CA VAL A 5 1.95 -0.96 -4.21
C VAL A 5 1.95 -2.31 -4.93
N VAL A 6 3.02 -2.59 -5.67
CA VAL A 6 3.18 -3.86 -6.41
C VAL A 6 4.15 -4.75 -5.66
N ASP A 7 3.61 -5.59 -4.78
CA ASP A 7 4.36 -6.52 -3.94
C ASP A 7 3.38 -7.58 -3.37
N ALA A 8 3.91 -8.74 -2.95
CA ALA A 8 3.14 -9.89 -2.45
C ALA A 8 3.66 -10.40 -1.09
N GLY A 9 4.60 -9.68 -0.46
CA GLY A 9 5.23 -10.05 0.80
C GLY A 9 5.01 -9.00 1.90
N GLY A 10 5.57 -9.27 3.08
CA GLY A 10 5.44 -8.39 4.24
C GLY A 10 5.99 -6.97 4.02
N ARG A 11 6.98 -6.82 3.12
CA ARG A 11 7.50 -5.50 2.73
C ARG A 11 6.43 -4.67 2.00
N GLY A 12 5.68 -5.27 1.09
CA GLY A 12 4.53 -4.64 0.44
C GLY A 12 3.53 -4.10 1.44
N ASN A 13 3.19 -4.91 2.44
CA ASN A 13 2.27 -4.51 3.51
C ASN A 13 2.81 -3.37 4.37
N ALA A 14 4.09 -3.40 4.74
CA ALA A 14 4.70 -2.33 5.52
C ALA A 14 4.69 -0.99 4.75
N ILE A 15 4.99 -1.04 3.45
CA ILE A 15 4.94 0.13 2.57
C ILE A 15 3.51 0.65 2.42
N ALA A 16 2.53 -0.23 2.17
CA ALA A 16 1.12 0.13 2.07
C ALA A 16 0.59 0.76 3.36
N HIS A 17 0.98 0.21 4.52
CA HIS A 17 0.66 0.74 5.83
C HIS A 17 1.28 2.13 6.10
N ALA A 18 2.50 2.36 5.63
CA ALA A 18 3.11 3.69 5.72
C ALA A 18 2.34 4.71 4.86
N PHE A 19 1.97 4.35 3.63
CA PHE A 19 1.19 5.23 2.74
C PHE A 19 -0.22 5.52 3.27
N SER A 20 -0.87 4.57 3.92
CA SER A 20 -2.23 4.77 4.46
C SER A 20 -2.29 5.80 5.59
N ARG A 21 -1.15 6.18 6.19
CA ARG A 21 -1.06 7.19 7.25
C ARG A 21 -0.87 8.62 6.74
N SER A 22 -0.65 8.81 5.44
CA SER A 22 -0.43 10.13 4.87
C SER A 22 -1.75 10.84 4.59
N GLU A 23 -1.95 12.05 5.11
CA GLU A 23 -3.14 12.89 4.81
C GLU A 23 -3.28 13.23 3.32
N ARG A 24 -2.20 13.12 2.55
CA ARG A 24 -2.20 13.35 1.10
C ARG A 24 -2.68 12.15 0.31
N VAL A 25 -2.78 10.97 0.93
CA VAL A 25 -3.17 9.71 0.30
C VAL A 25 -4.65 9.44 0.59
N LYS A 26 -5.43 9.25 -0.47
CA LYS A 26 -6.87 8.96 -0.39
C LYS A 26 -7.14 7.47 -0.33
N LYS A 27 -6.40 6.68 -1.10
CA LYS A 27 -6.57 5.23 -1.19
C LYS A 27 -5.26 4.56 -1.58
N VAL A 28 -4.98 3.43 -0.92
CA VAL A 28 -3.85 2.55 -1.23
C VAL A 28 -4.42 1.25 -1.78
N TYR A 29 -3.86 0.78 -2.88
CA TYR A 29 -4.13 -0.51 -3.49
C TYR A 29 -2.85 -1.35 -3.39
N VAL A 30 -2.99 -2.65 -3.16
CA VAL A 30 -1.86 -3.59 -3.18
C VAL A 30 -2.20 -4.69 -4.18
N ALA A 31 -1.28 -5.00 -5.09
CA ALA A 31 -1.47 -6.04 -6.10
C ALA A 31 -0.17 -6.87 -6.28
N PRO A 32 -0.25 -8.21 -6.28
CA PRO A 32 -1.43 -9.01 -5.98
C PRO A 32 -1.86 -8.91 -4.50
N GLY A 33 -1.02 -8.34 -3.64
CA GLY A 33 -1.20 -8.42 -2.19
C GLY A 33 -0.70 -9.75 -1.65
N ASN A 34 -0.68 -9.88 -0.33
CA ASN A 34 -0.64 -11.18 0.32
C ASN A 34 -2.05 -11.56 0.80
N ALA A 35 -2.24 -12.87 1.02
CA ALA A 35 -3.51 -13.47 1.43
C ALA A 35 -4.00 -12.93 2.78
#